data_AF-A0A2N1X9S9-F1
#
_entry.id   AF-A0A2N1X9S9-F1
#
_cell.length_a   1.000
_cell.length_b   1.000
_cell.length_c   1.000
_cell.angle_alpha   90.00
_cell.angle_beta   90.00
_cell.angle_gamma   90.00
#
_symmetry.space_group_name_H-M   'P 1'
#
loop_
_entity.id
_entity.type
_entity.pdbx_description
1 polymer ?
#
loop_
_entity_poly.entity_id
_entity_poly.type
_entity_poly.pdbx_seq_one_letter_code
_entity_poly.pdbx_strand_id
1 'polypeptide(L)' 'MMSALERLKRDSQRLRGSLRESLVDAVTGALAEPDTVLLKFHGSYQQDDRDLRDERRRSKLEPAYQFMIRTRTPGGV' A
#
# COMPACT_ATOMS: atom_id res chain seq x y z
N MET A 1 18.10 13.11 -15.23
CA MET A 1 17.93 11.70 -14.82
C MET A 1 16.53 11.51 -14.27
N MET A 2 15.80 10.44 -14.64
CA MET A 2 14.47 10.19 -14.08
C MET A 2 14.57 9.60 -12.66
N SER A 3 13.65 9.94 -11.77
CA SER A 3 13.61 9.36 -10.41
C SER A 3 13.07 7.93 -10.43
N ALA A 4 13.28 7.18 -9.34
CA ALA A 4 12.73 5.83 -9.21
C ALA A 4 11.19 5.82 -9.27
N LEU A 5 10.54 6.81 -8.64
CA LEU A 5 9.08 6.98 -8.71
C LEU A 5 8.60 7.24 -10.15
N GLU A 6 9.31 8.09 -10.90
CA GLU A 6 8.92 8.36 -12.30
C GLU A 6 9.15 7.14 -13.20
N ARG A 7 10.13 6.27 -12.90
CA ARG A 7 10.26 4.97 -13.58
C ARG A 7 9.08 4.07 -13.25
N LEU A 8 8.79 3.88 -11.97
CA LEU A 8 7.67 3.06 -11.50
C LEU A 8 6.34 3.47 -12.16
N LYS A 9 6.01 4.77 -12.15
CA LYS A 9 4.77 5.25 -12.79
C LYS A 9 4.71 4.93 -14.28
N ARG A 10 5.81 5.07 -15.01
CA ARG A 10 5.88 4.76 -16.44
C ARG A 10 5.58 3.30 -16.71
N ASP A 11 6.13 2.41 -15.89
CA ASP A 11 6.09 0.96 -16.12
C ASP A 11 4.82 0.32 -15.52
N SER A 12 4.09 1.05 -14.65
CA SER A 12 2.93 0.59 -13.89
C SER A 12 1.63 0.36 -14.67
N GLN A 13 1.62 0.41 -16.01
CA GLN A 13 0.39 0.25 -16.80
C GLN A 13 -0.75 1.20 -16.35
N ARG A 14 -0.48 2.51 -16.35
CA ARG A 14 -1.41 3.56 -15.88
C ARG A 14 -1.75 3.42 -14.39
N LEU A 15 -0.70 3.30 -13.56
CA LEU A 15 -0.75 3.21 -12.10
C LEU A 15 -1.32 1.89 -11.55
N ARG A 16 -1.70 0.94 -12.40
CA ARG A 16 -2.24 -0.36 -11.99
C ARG A 16 -1.21 -1.24 -11.25
N GLY A 17 0.00 -1.32 -11.79
CA GLY A 17 1.05 -2.22 -11.28
C GLY A 17 0.54 -3.65 -11.13
N SER A 18 0.89 -4.26 -10.00
CA SER A 18 0.41 -5.58 -9.57
C SER A 18 -0.59 -5.47 -8.40
N LEU A 19 -1.26 -4.31 -8.26
CA LEU A 19 -2.15 -4.05 -7.12
C LEU A 19 -3.23 -5.13 -6.96
N ARG A 20 -3.76 -5.67 -8.06
CA ARG A 20 -4.77 -6.73 -8.00
C ARG A 20 -4.20 -7.99 -7.38
N GLU A 21 -3.00 -8.38 -7.78
CA GLU A 21 -2.32 -9.57 -7.29
C GLU A 21 -1.94 -9.40 -5.82
N SER A 22 -1.37 -8.25 -5.44
CA SER A 22 -1.02 -7.94 -4.05
C SER A 22 -2.26 -7.90 -3.13
N LEU A 23 -3.40 -7.37 -3.59
CA LEU A 23 -4.62 -7.28 -2.78
C LEU A 23 -5.33 -8.62 -2.54
N VAL A 24 -5.06 -9.64 -3.36
CA VAL A 24 -5.67 -10.98 -3.24
C VAL A 24 -4.70 -12.03 -2.72
N ASP A 25 -3.47 -11.62 -2.36
CA ASP A 25 -2.50 -12.52 -1.74
C ASP A 25 -3.00 -12.93 -0.35
N ALA A 26 -3.15 -14.23 -0.13
CA ALA A 26 -3.59 -14.81 1.14
C ALA A 26 -2.42 -15.15 2.08
N VAL A 27 -1.18 -14.99 1.62
CA VAL A 27 0.03 -15.36 2.37
C VAL A 27 0.47 -14.25 3.33
N THR A 28 0.23 -12.98 2.99
CA THR A 28 0.59 -11.83 3.83
C THR A 28 -0.46 -10.73 3.75
N GLY A 29 -0.60 -9.94 4.81
CA GLY A 29 -1.40 -8.72 4.79
C GLY A 29 -0.72 -7.52 4.12
N ALA A 30 0.54 -7.64 3.70
CA ALA A 30 1.28 -6.57 3.02
C ALA A 30 1.06 -6.57 1.50
N LEU A 31 1.13 -5.38 0.89
CA LEU A 31 1.34 -5.27 -0.56
C LEU A 31 2.82 -5.35 -0.90
N ALA A 32 3.12 -5.74 -2.15
CA ALA A 32 4.46 -5.60 -2.70
C ALA A 32 4.93 -4.13 -2.63
N GLU A 33 6.23 -3.91 -2.39
CA GLU A 33 6.79 -2.57 -2.19
C GLU A 33 6.41 -1.56 -3.30
N PRO A 34 6.48 -1.89 -4.61
CA PRO A 34 6.05 -0.98 -5.67
C PRO A 34 4.55 -0.63 -5.57
N ASP A 35 3.73 -1.60 -5.18
CA ASP A 35 2.28 -1.42 -5.07
C ASP A 35 1.91 -0.54 -3.88
N THR A 36 2.71 -0.52 -2.80
CA THR A 36 2.51 0.45 -1.69
C THR A 36 2.61 1.91 -2.16
N VAL A 37 3.42 2.17 -3.19
CA VAL A 37 3.59 3.49 -3.79
C VAL A 37 2.43 3.79 -4.76
N LEU A 38 2.04 2.82 -5.58
CA LEU A 38 0.95 2.95 -6.55
C LEU A 38 -0.42 3.10 -5.86
N LEU A 39 -0.62 2.44 -4.72
CA LEU A 39 -1.86 2.51 -3.94
C LEU A 39 -2.21 3.95 -3.54
N LYS A 40 -1.21 4.80 -3.29
CA LYS A 40 -1.40 6.21 -2.92
C LYS A 40 -2.15 7.00 -3.99
N PHE A 41 -1.99 6.64 -5.26
CA PHE A 41 -2.71 7.25 -6.38
C PHE A 41 -4.18 6.79 -6.48
N HIS A 42 -4.52 5.70 -5.78
CA HIS A 42 -5.88 5.19 -5.64
C HIS A 42 -6.55 5.67 -4.34
N GLY A 43 -5.95 6.66 -3.67
CA GLY A 43 -6.49 7.23 -2.44
C GLY A 43 -6.34 6.31 -1.23
N SER A 44 -5.52 5.26 -1.30
CA SER A 44 -5.32 4.35 -0.16
C SER A 44 -3.85 4.27 0.27
N TYR A 45 -3.65 3.98 1.55
CA TYR A 45 -2.32 3.91 2.17
C TYR A 45 -2.26 2.67 3.05
N GLN A 46 -1.28 1.81 2.79
CA GLN A 46 -0.94 0.72 3.71
C GLN A 46 -0.25 1.29 4.94
N GLN A 47 -0.72 0.87 6.09
CA GLN A 47 -0.22 1.19 7.41
C GLN A 47 -0.22 -0.09 8.24
N ASP A 48 0.19 0.02 9.49
CA ASP A 48 0.10 -1.03 10.48
C ASP A 48 -0.24 -0.45 11.84
N ASP A 49 -0.92 -1.25 12.67
CA ASP A 49 -1.24 -0.88 14.04
C ASP A 49 0.03 -0.77 14.88
N ARG A 50 0.37 0.46 15.29
CA ARG A 50 1.59 0.76 16.04
C ARG A 50 1.54 0.28 17.47
N ASP A 51 0.35 0.18 18.06
CA ASP A 51 0.18 -0.25 19.44
C ASP A 51 0.47 -1.75 19.57
N LEU A 52 0.15 -2.52 18.53
CA LEU A 52 0.41 -3.97 18.47
C LEU A 52 1.79 -4.34 17.89
N ARG A 53 2.50 -3.39 17.28
CA ARG A 53 3.70 -3.67 16.48
C ARG A 53 4.78 -4.44 17.25
N ASP A 54 5.11 -4.00 18.46
CA ASP A 54 6.17 -4.61 19.26
C ASP A 54 5.80 -6.00 19.78
N GLU A 55 4.55 -6.20 20.20
CA GLU A 55 4.03 -7.50 20.62
C GLU A 55 4.09 -8.51 19.47
N ARG A 56 3.58 -8.12 18.29
CA ARG A 56 3.57 -8.97 17.10
C ARG A 56 4.98 -9.32 16.65
N ARG A 57 5.91 -8.36 16.66
CA ARG A 57 7.33 -8.61 16.34
C ARG A 57 7.95 -9.65 17.28
N ARG A 58 7.70 -9.57 18.59
CA ARG A 58 8.18 -10.57 19.58
C ARG A 58 7.57 -11.95 19.34
N SER A 59 6.31 -11.98 18.93
CA SER A 59 5.58 -13.20 18.56
C SER A 59 5.88 -13.70 17.15
N LYS A 60 6.81 -13.07 16.42
CA LYS A 60 7.18 -13.38 15.02
C LYS A 60 5.99 -13.35 14.05
N LEU A 61 4.99 -12.54 14.35
CA LEU A 61 3.87 -12.26 13.47
C LEU A 61 4.22 -11.06 12.57
N GLU A 62 3.66 -11.05 11.37
CA GLU A 62 3.70 -9.85 10.52
C GLU A 62 3.02 -8.67 11.22
N PRO A 63 3.33 -7.41 10.88
CA PRO A 63 2.57 -6.25 11.36
C PRO A 63 1.06 -6.44 11.14
N ALA A 64 0.25 -5.87 12.03
CA ALA A 64 -1.20 -5.85 11.82
C ALA A 64 -1.52 -4.78 10.77
N TYR A 65 -1.38 -5.16 9.49
CA TYR A 65 -1.55 -4.24 8.36
C TYR A 65 -2.99 -3.71 8.29
N GLN A 66 -3.10 -2.44 7.92
CA GLN A 66 -4.35 -1.71 7.75
C GLN A 66 -4.27 -0.81 6.52
N PHE A 67 -5.43 -0.46 5.95
CA PHE A 67 -5.52 0.41 4.79
C PHE A 67 -6.38 1.62 5.11
N MET A 68 -5.75 2.79 5.15
CA MET A 68 -6.50 4.05 5.22
C MET A 68 -7.00 4.40 3.83
N ILE A 69 -8.31 4.64 3.70
CA ILE A 69 -8.94 5.11 2.47
C ILE A 69 -9.26 6.60 2.62
N ARG A 70 -8.81 7.39 1.65
CA ARG A 70 -9.12 8.81 1.50
C ARG A 70 -9.98 9.00 0.27
N THR A 71 -11.19 9.50 0.49
CA THR A 71 -12.07 9.91 -0.58
C THR A 71 -11.62 11.24 -1.18
N ARG A 72 -11.95 11.46 -2.46
CA ARG A 72 -11.83 12.76 -3.11
C ARG A 72 -13.23 13.36 -3.19
N THR A 73 -13.50 14.36 -2.35
CA THR A 73 -14.79 15.05 -2.28
C THR A 73 -14.60 16.53 -2.63
N PRO A 74 -14.74 16.94 -3.91
CA PRO A 74 -14.62 18.34 -4.30
C PRO A 74 -15.66 19.20 -3.59
N GLY A 75 -15.22 20.25 -2.89
CA GLY A 75 -16.13 21.11 -2.11
C GLY A 75 -16.61 20.51 -0.78
N GLY A 76 -16.22 19.27 -0.46
CA GLY A 76 -16.55 18.63 0.83
C GLY A 76 -18.01 18.18 0.98
N VAL A 77 -18.79 18.19 -0.10
CA VAL A 77 -20.19 17.73 -0.18
C VAL A 77 -20.35 16.58 -1.15
#